data_AF-A0A5N8VG42-F1
#
_entry.id   AF-A0A5N8VG42-F1
#
_cell.length_a   1.000
_cell.length_b   1.000
_cell.length_c   1.000
_cell.angle_alpha   90.00
_cell.angle_beta   90.00
_cell.angle_gamma   90.00
#
_symmetry.space_group_name_H-M   'P 1'
#
loop_
_entity.id
_entity.type
_entity.pdbx_description
1 polymer ?
#
loop_
_entity_poly.entity_id
_entity_poly.type
_entity_poly.pdbx_seq_one_letter_code
_entity_poly.pdbx_strand_id
1 'polypeptide(L)'
;MAPQRFHEQFDQIQRSIPDVPLAMGPDDSAEFIYEKGVVLARDGEEARLVEDTVRTHFTDTTGLVADHVRRAGPDTNRSGITRIQVGDPGHGDRRADRAVAGALRALREAEGRAGRRLVSRNHVVSIAVNACPGDEPVPAPLT
;
A
#
# COMPACT_ATOMS: atom_id res chain seq x y z
N MET A 1 20.79 16.32 11.54
CA MET A 1 19.58 15.52 11.87
C MET A 1 18.73 15.46 10.63
N ALA A 2 18.47 14.30 10.05
CA ALA A 2 17.29 14.12 9.18
C ALA A 2 16.67 12.70 9.13
N PRO A 3 16.73 11.84 10.18
CA PRO A 3 16.01 10.56 10.14
C PRO A 3 14.47 10.65 10.29
N GLN A 4 13.86 11.85 10.30
CA GLN A 4 12.40 12.02 10.50
C GLN A 4 11.64 12.62 9.30
N ARG A 5 12.30 13.08 8.23
CA ARG A 5 11.60 13.76 7.12
C ARG A 5 10.52 12.92 6.45
N PHE A 6 10.78 11.63 6.24
CA PHE A 6 9.79 10.72 5.67
C PHE A 6 8.56 10.56 6.57
N HIS A 7 8.76 10.55 7.89
CA HIS A 7 7.66 10.49 8.87
C HIS A 7 6.88 11.81 8.92
N GLU A 8 7.56 12.95 8.84
CA GLU A 8 6.92 14.28 8.75
C GLU A 8 6.07 14.41 7.48
N GLN A 9 6.60 13.95 6.33
CA GLN A 9 5.87 13.90 5.06
C GLN A 9 4.67 12.97 5.16
N PHE A 10 4.84 11.77 5.71
CA PHE A 10 3.74 10.85 5.96
C PHE A 10 2.64 11.52 6.80
N ASP A 11 3.00 12.19 7.89
CA ASP A 11 2.04 12.86 8.77
C ASP A 11 1.36 14.05 8.10
N GLN A 12 2.05 14.77 7.21
CA GLN A 12 1.44 15.82 6.39
C GLN A 12 0.45 15.23 5.37
N ILE A 13 0.85 14.18 4.66
CA ILE A 13 0.02 13.53 3.65
C ILE A 13 -1.23 12.95 4.31
N GLN A 14 -1.08 12.19 5.39
CA GLN A 14 -2.21 11.62 6.13
C GLN A 14 -3.19 12.69 6.62
N ARG A 15 -2.71 13.87 7.04
CA ARG A 15 -3.57 15.01 7.38
C ARG A 15 -4.29 15.62 6.17
N SER A 16 -3.68 15.58 4.99
CA SER A 16 -4.28 16.11 3.76
C SER A 16 -5.34 15.19 3.13
N ILE A 17 -5.27 13.88 3.42
CA ILE A 17 -6.21 12.86 2.95
C ILE A 17 -6.70 11.99 4.13
N PRO A 18 -7.46 12.57 5.09
CA PRO A 18 -7.82 11.88 6.33
C PRO A 18 -8.70 10.64 6.11
N ASP A 19 -9.42 10.57 5.00
CA ASP A 19 -10.34 9.47 4.68
C ASP A 19 -9.64 8.24 4.08
N VAL A 20 -8.33 8.32 3.81
CA VAL A 20 -7.53 7.22 3.28
C VAL A 20 -6.52 6.79 4.34
N PRO A 21 -6.70 5.63 4.99
CA PRO A 21 -5.74 5.13 5.96
C PRO A 21 -4.44 4.72 5.26
N LEU A 22 -3.32 5.35 5.62
CA LEU A 22 -2.02 5.09 5.00
C LEU A 22 -1.11 4.28 5.90
N ALA A 23 -0.22 3.52 5.28
CA ALA A 23 0.92 2.88 5.91
C ALA A 23 2.20 3.24 5.17
N MET A 24 3.30 3.20 5.93
CA MET A 24 4.66 3.26 5.41
C MET A 24 5.17 1.84 5.14
N GLY A 25 5.95 1.64 4.09
CA GLY A 25 6.59 0.35 3.77
C GLY A 25 5.85 -0.49 2.74
N PRO A 26 5.87 -1.85 2.78
CA PRO A 26 6.40 -2.78 3.78
C PRO A 26 7.77 -3.37 3.36
N ASP A 27 8.31 -4.30 4.17
CA ASP A 27 9.46 -5.18 3.93
C ASP A 27 10.63 -4.52 3.16
N ASP A 28 11.55 -3.93 3.92
CA ASP A 28 12.90 -3.47 3.54
C ASP A 28 12.98 -2.20 2.67
N SER A 29 11.87 -1.74 2.09
CA SER A 29 11.83 -0.50 1.28
C SER A 29 11.27 0.69 2.08
N ALA A 30 12.17 1.45 2.72
CA ALA A 30 11.83 2.55 3.64
C ALA A 30 11.23 3.81 2.99
N GLU A 31 10.80 3.76 1.72
CA GLU A 31 10.54 4.96 0.90
C GLU A 31 9.13 5.00 0.28
N PHE A 32 8.21 4.12 0.69
CA PHE A 32 6.86 4.07 0.11
C PHE A 32 5.75 4.33 1.11
N ILE A 33 4.75 5.10 0.68
CA ILE A 33 3.46 5.29 1.35
C ILE A 33 2.40 4.61 0.49
N TYR A 34 1.50 3.87 1.13
CA TYR A 34 0.43 3.16 0.45
C TYR A 34 -0.82 3.06 1.31
N GLU A 35 -1.95 2.77 0.68
CA GLU A 35 -3.23 2.57 1.35
C GLU A 35 -3.27 1.25 2.15
N LYS A 36 -3.72 1.31 3.40
CA LYS A 36 -3.87 0.14 4.28
C LYS A 36 -4.99 -0.77 3.80
N GLY A 37 -4.78 -2.06 4.00
CA GLY A 37 -5.75 -3.12 3.79
C GLY A 37 -6.11 -3.34 2.32
N VAL A 38 -5.43 -2.70 1.37
CA VAL A 38 -5.79 -2.74 -0.05
C VAL A 38 -4.58 -3.07 -0.91
N VAL A 39 -4.81 -3.96 -1.88
CA VAL A 39 -3.90 -4.22 -2.99
C VAL A 39 -4.61 -4.00 -4.32
N LEU A 40 -3.83 -3.75 -5.37
CA LEU A 40 -4.32 -3.47 -6.72
C LEU A 40 -3.96 -4.63 -7.64
N ALA A 41 -4.95 -5.14 -8.37
CA ALA A 41 -4.76 -6.15 -9.42
C ALA A 41 -5.36 -5.65 -10.73
N ARG A 42 -4.93 -6.20 -11.88
CA ARG A 42 -5.62 -5.93 -13.15
C ARG A 42 -7.02 -6.53 -13.11
N ASP A 43 -7.98 -5.85 -13.75
CA ASP A 43 -9.36 -6.30 -13.82
C ASP A 43 -9.51 -7.69 -14.47
N GLY A 44 -10.65 -8.33 -14.21
CA GLY A 44 -11.03 -9.61 -14.82
C GLY A 44 -10.44 -10.82 -14.11
N GLU A 45 -9.83 -11.73 -14.88
CA GLU A 45 -9.31 -13.02 -14.38
C GLU A 45 -8.13 -12.85 -13.42
N GLU A 46 -7.28 -11.85 -13.64
CA GLU A 46 -6.15 -11.59 -12.72
C GLU A 46 -6.65 -11.18 -11.33
N ALA A 47 -7.67 -10.32 -11.25
CA ALA A 47 -8.31 -9.98 -9.98
C ALA A 47 -8.95 -11.19 -9.29
N ARG A 48 -9.53 -12.14 -10.05
CA ARG A 48 -10.08 -13.40 -9.47
C ARG A 48 -8.96 -14.26 -8.89
N LEU A 49 -7.91 -14.48 -9.69
CA LEU A 49 -6.75 -15.25 -9.27
C LEU A 49 -6.10 -14.67 -8.01
N VAL A 50 -5.95 -13.35 -7.95
CA VAL A 50 -5.39 -12.66 -6.77
C VAL A 50 -6.30 -12.88 -5.56
N GLU A 51 -7.60 -12.65 -5.69
CA GLU A 51 -8.57 -12.83 -4.61
C GLU A 51 -8.53 -14.26 -4.06
N ASP A 52 -8.63 -15.27 -4.93
CA ASP A 52 -8.65 -16.69 -4.53
C ASP A 52 -7.34 -17.13 -3.88
N THR A 53 -6.20 -16.72 -4.44
CA THR A 53 -4.87 -17.06 -3.91
C THR A 53 -4.66 -16.44 -2.53
N VAL A 54 -5.00 -15.16 -2.36
CA VAL A 54 -4.85 -14.47 -1.08
C VAL A 54 -5.82 -15.02 -0.04
N ARG A 55 -7.08 -15.28 -0.41
CA ARG A 55 -8.09 -15.88 0.48
C ARG A 55 -7.65 -17.26 0.98
N THR A 56 -7.11 -18.09 0.10
CA THR A 56 -6.56 -19.41 0.46
C THR A 56 -5.42 -19.26 1.46
N HIS A 57 -4.42 -18.42 1.16
CA HIS A 57 -3.30 -18.19 2.05
C HIS A 57 -3.72 -17.65 3.43
N PHE A 58 -4.73 -16.78 3.48
CA PHE A 58 -5.21 -16.18 4.72
C PHE A 58 -5.96 -17.19 5.60
N THR A 59 -6.66 -18.14 5.00
CA THR A 59 -7.26 -19.28 5.72
C THR A 59 -6.19 -20.11 6.44
N ASP A 60 -5.04 -20.30 5.79
CA ASP A 60 -3.96 -21.16 6.29
C ASP A 60 -2.99 -20.42 7.24
N THR A 61 -3.06 -19.09 7.32
CA THR A 61 -2.07 -18.26 8.03
C THR A 61 -2.64 -17.64 9.30
N THR A 62 -2.11 -18.03 10.46
CA THR A 62 -2.53 -17.48 11.75
C THR A 62 -2.36 -15.96 11.83
N GLY A 63 -3.42 -15.29 12.30
CA GLY A 63 -3.45 -13.83 12.46
C GLY A 63 -3.78 -13.06 11.18
N LEU A 64 -4.21 -13.76 10.12
CA LEU A 64 -4.83 -13.18 8.92
C LEU A 64 -6.28 -13.67 8.82
N VAL A 65 -7.14 -12.90 8.16
CA VAL A 65 -8.59 -13.15 8.13
C VAL A 65 -9.09 -13.22 6.70
N ALA A 66 -9.45 -14.41 6.23
CA ALA A 66 -9.88 -14.66 4.86
C ALA A 66 -11.14 -13.85 4.48
N ASP A 67 -12.02 -13.57 5.43
CA ASP A 67 -13.25 -12.79 5.21
C ASP A 67 -13.00 -11.32 4.85
N HIS A 68 -11.81 -10.79 5.17
CA HIS A 68 -11.41 -9.46 4.73
C HIS A 68 -11.01 -9.41 3.26
N VAL A 69 -10.70 -10.56 2.66
CA VAL A 69 -10.31 -10.64 1.25
C VAL A 69 -11.56 -10.49 0.39
N ARG A 70 -11.68 -9.39 -0.35
CA ARG A 70 -12.81 -9.12 -1.26
C ARG A 70 -12.49 -7.97 -2.20
N ARG A 71 -13.18 -7.91 -3.33
CA ARG A 71 -13.13 -6.75 -4.22
C ARG A 71 -13.76 -5.54 -3.53
N ALA A 72 -13.09 -4.40 -3.64
CA ALA A 72 -13.56 -3.12 -3.14
C ALA A 72 -13.82 -2.19 -4.32
N GLY A 73 -15.07 -1.76 -4.49
CA GLY A 73 -15.48 -0.89 -5.59
C GLY A 73 -16.34 -1.60 -6.64
N PRO A 74 -16.63 -0.93 -7.78
CA PRO A 74 -17.52 -1.45 -8.79
C PRO A 74 -16.92 -2.64 -9.56
N ASP A 75 -17.77 -3.54 -10.04
CA ASP A 75 -17.37 -4.75 -10.79
C ASP A 75 -16.63 -4.45 -12.10
N THR A 76 -16.85 -3.26 -12.67
CA THR A 76 -16.12 -2.76 -13.85
C THR A 76 -15.56 -1.37 -13.55
N ASN A 77 -14.24 -1.23 -13.67
CA ASN A 77 -13.54 0.02 -13.43
C ASN A 77 -12.94 0.55 -14.73
N ARG A 78 -13.16 1.83 -15.04
CA ARG A 78 -12.58 2.47 -16.24
C ARG A 78 -11.05 2.53 -16.23
N SER A 79 -10.42 2.34 -15.06
CA SER A 79 -8.96 2.31 -14.93
C SER A 79 -8.33 0.95 -15.29
N GLY A 80 -9.11 -0.11 -15.47
CA GLY A 80 -8.58 -1.46 -15.71
C GLY A 80 -7.92 -2.11 -14.48
N ILE A 81 -8.14 -1.55 -13.29
CA ILE A 81 -7.58 -2.00 -12.03
C ILE A 81 -8.70 -2.23 -11.00
N THR A 82 -8.66 -3.40 -10.37
CA THR A 82 -9.54 -3.79 -9.28
C THR A 82 -8.80 -3.56 -7.97
N ARG A 83 -9.44 -2.84 -7.04
CA ARG A 83 -8.99 -2.76 -5.65
C ARG A 83 -9.47 -4.01 -4.94
N ILE A 84 -8.57 -4.70 -4.25
CA ILE A 84 -8.87 -5.89 -3.46
C ILE A 84 -8.55 -5.53 -2.01
N GLN A 85 -9.60 -5.43 -1.19
CA GLN A 85 -9.45 -5.37 0.25
C GLN A 85 -8.89 -6.72 0.71
N VAL A 86 -7.86 -6.69 1.54
CA VAL A 86 -7.19 -7.86 2.14
C VAL A 86 -7.12 -7.76 3.66
N GLY A 87 -7.43 -6.60 4.24
CA GLY A 87 -7.45 -6.39 5.68
C GLY A 87 -8.39 -5.27 6.07
N ASP A 88 -8.62 -5.10 7.37
CA ASP A 88 -9.27 -3.91 7.92
C ASP A 88 -8.30 -2.71 7.87
N PRO A 89 -8.60 -1.64 7.10
CA PRO A 89 -7.75 -0.45 7.03
C PRO A 89 -7.54 0.25 8.38
N GLY A 90 -8.46 0.07 9.34
CA GLY A 90 -8.37 0.61 10.70
C GLY A 90 -7.47 -0.18 11.64
N HIS A 91 -7.05 -1.40 11.26
CA HIS A 91 -6.27 -2.28 12.13
C HIS A 91 -4.76 -2.05 12.03
N GLY A 92 -4.03 -2.23 13.14
CA GLY A 92 -2.57 -2.07 13.20
C GLY A 92 -2.10 -0.61 13.18
N ASP A 93 -0.79 -0.41 13.20
CA ASP A 93 -0.18 0.93 13.22
C ASP A 93 0.09 1.48 11.80
N ARG A 94 0.85 2.58 11.73
CA ARG A 94 1.26 3.23 10.47
C ARG A 94 2.57 2.69 9.88
N ARG A 95 3.27 1.79 10.58
CA ARG A 95 4.65 1.38 10.27
C ARG A 95 4.74 0.13 9.40
N ALA A 96 3.63 -0.59 9.20
CA ALA A 96 3.45 -1.61 8.18
C ALA A 96 1.99 -2.06 8.16
N ASP A 97 1.61 -2.76 7.10
CA ASP A 97 0.34 -3.47 7.02
C ASP A 97 0.60 -4.96 6.81
N ARG A 98 0.34 -5.75 7.86
CA ARG A 98 0.57 -7.20 7.87
C ARG A 98 -0.31 -7.93 6.85
N ALA A 99 -1.54 -7.48 6.64
CA ALA A 99 -2.44 -8.10 5.68
C ALA A 99 -1.93 -7.84 4.24
N VAL A 100 -1.58 -6.60 3.92
CA VAL A 100 -0.98 -6.28 2.60
C VAL A 100 0.33 -7.05 2.40
N ALA A 101 1.21 -7.10 3.41
CA ALA A 101 2.45 -7.88 3.32
C ALA A 101 2.20 -9.38 3.11
N GLY A 102 1.20 -9.95 3.81
CA GLY A 102 0.75 -11.33 3.63
C GLY A 102 0.23 -11.59 2.22
N ALA A 103 -0.58 -10.69 1.67
CA ALA A 103 -1.10 -10.80 0.32
C ALA A 103 0.03 -10.77 -0.74
N LEU A 104 0.97 -9.83 -0.61
CA LEU A 104 2.15 -9.76 -1.49
C LEU A 104 2.99 -11.04 -1.40
N ARG A 105 3.15 -11.60 -0.20
CA ARG A 105 3.89 -12.85 0.00
C ARG A 105 3.18 -14.05 -0.63
N ALA A 106 1.87 -14.16 -0.46
CA ALA A 106 1.04 -15.23 -1.02
C ALA A 106 1.20 -15.36 -2.55
N LEU A 107 1.41 -14.23 -3.22
CA LEU A 107 1.45 -14.17 -4.68
C LEU A 107 2.84 -14.38 -5.27
N ARG A 108 3.91 -14.37 -4.47
CA ARG A 108 5.30 -14.48 -4.98
C ARG A 108 5.52 -15.70 -5.86
N GLU A 109 4.98 -16.86 -5.48
CA GLU A 109 5.11 -18.08 -6.29
C GLU A 109 4.33 -18.00 -7.60
N ALA A 110 3.08 -17.50 -7.55
CA ALA A 110 2.23 -17.36 -8.73
C ALA A 110 2.84 -16.38 -9.74
N GLU A 111 3.37 -15.25 -9.25
CA GLU A 111 4.09 -14.26 -10.05
C GLU A 111 5.38 -14.84 -10.67
N GLY A 112 6.12 -15.65 -9.90
CA GLY A 112 7.31 -16.36 -10.39
C GLY A 112 6.98 -17.33 -11.54
N ARG A 113 5.89 -18.12 -11.41
CA ARG A 113 5.43 -19.03 -12.47
C ARG A 113 4.92 -18.27 -13.70
N ALA A 114 4.24 -17.15 -13.50
CA ALA A 114 3.67 -16.33 -14.58
C ALA A 114 4.70 -15.42 -15.26
N GLY A 115 5.88 -15.23 -14.67
CA GLY A 115 6.92 -14.33 -15.18
C GLY A 115 6.53 -12.85 -15.15
N ARG A 116 5.53 -12.47 -14.34
CA ARG A 116 5.04 -11.08 -14.22
C ARG A 116 4.41 -10.83 -12.86
N ARG A 117 4.33 -9.55 -12.46
CA ARG A 117 3.57 -9.14 -11.27
C ARG A 117 2.06 -9.22 -11.52
N LEU A 118 1.34 -9.77 -10.55
CA LEU A 118 -0.13 -9.88 -10.54
C LEU A 118 -0.75 -8.80 -9.67
N VAL A 119 0.01 -8.28 -8.70
CA VAL A 119 -0.50 -7.33 -7.70
C VAL A 119 0.49 -6.20 -7.45
N SER A 120 -0.03 -5.03 -7.08
CA SER A 120 0.74 -3.91 -6.55
C SER A 120 0.07 -3.28 -5.33
N ARG A 121 0.77 -2.34 -4.69
CA ARG A 121 0.21 -1.47 -3.65
C ARG A 121 -0.37 -0.23 -4.32
N ASN A 122 -1.41 0.36 -3.72
CA ASN A 122 -1.87 1.68 -4.10
C ASN A 122 -0.90 2.73 -3.54
N HIS A 123 0.18 3.00 -4.26
CA HIS A 123 1.21 3.93 -3.85
C HIS A 123 0.71 5.38 -3.94
N VAL A 124 0.95 6.14 -2.87
CA VAL A 124 0.65 7.57 -2.84
C VAL A 124 1.94 8.34 -3.13
N VAL A 125 1.90 9.16 -4.18
CA VAL A 125 2.96 10.13 -4.49
C VAL A 125 2.47 11.51 -4.08
N SER A 126 3.27 12.23 -3.30
CA SER A 126 2.96 13.59 -2.88
C SER A 126 4.16 14.50 -3.11
N ILE A 127 3.89 15.75 -3.46
CA ILE A 127 4.87 16.82 -3.58
C ILE A 127 4.56 17.82 -2.47
N ALA A 128 5.43 17.90 -1.46
CA ALA A 128 5.34 18.90 -0.41
C ALA A 128 6.42 19.98 -0.59
N VAL A 129 6.03 21.24 -0.48
CA VAL A 129 6.98 22.37 -0.32
C VAL A 129 7.84 22.09 0.91
N ASN A 130 9.17 22.13 0.76
CA ASN A 130 10.22 21.73 1.74
C ASN A 130 10.65 20.25 1.74
N ALA A 131 10.14 19.40 0.84
CA ALA A 131 10.44 17.97 0.83
C ALA A 131 11.28 17.49 -0.37
N CYS A 132 11.37 18.29 -1.44
CA CYS A 132 12.25 17.98 -2.56
C CYS A 132 13.73 18.15 -2.13
N PRO A 133 14.63 17.24 -2.52
CA PRO A 133 16.06 17.48 -2.36
C PRO A 133 16.44 18.82 -3.01
N GLY A 134 16.87 19.80 -2.19
CA GLY A 134 17.23 21.15 -2.65
C GLY A 134 16.21 22.26 -2.41
N ASP A 135 15.03 21.96 -1.85
CA ASP A 135 13.97 22.92 -1.53
C ASP A 135 14.06 23.45 -0.09
N GLU A 136 15.24 23.35 0.53
CA GLU A 136 15.48 23.96 1.83
C GLU A 136 15.61 25.49 1.67
N PRO A 137 14.92 26.29 2.49
CA PRO A 137 15.12 27.73 2.46
C PRO A 137 16.59 28.03 2.76
N VAL A 138 17.27 28.70 1.84
CA VAL A 138 18.62 29.22 2.05
C VAL A 138 18.56 30.12 3.31
N PRO A 139 19.42 29.90 4.32
CA PRO A 139 19.42 30.73 5.51
C PRO A 139 19.50 32.21 5.12
N ALA A 140 18.60 33.03 5.67
CA ALA A 140 18.66 34.47 5.47
C ALA A 140 20.05 34.98 5.94
N PRO A 141 20.67 35.93 5.22
CA PRO A 141 21.90 36.54 5.67
C PRO A 141 21.70 37.10 7.08
N LEU A 142 22.65 36.84 7.98
CA LEU A 142 22.71 37.53 9.26
C LEU A 142 23.03 39.00 8.96
N THR A 143 22.01 39.87 9.00
CA THR A 143 22.17 41.33 9.03
C THR A 143 22.45 41.80 10.44
#